data_AF-A0A378N8M1-F1
#
_entry.id   AF-A0A378N8M1-F1
#
_cell.length_a   1.000
_cell.length_b   1.000
_cell.length_c   1.000
_cell.angle_alpha   90.00
_cell.angle_beta   90.00
_cell.angle_gamma   90.00
#
_symmetry.space_group_name_H-M   'P 1'
#
loop_
_entity.id
_entity.type
_entity.pdbx_description
1 polymer ?
#
loop_
_entity_poly.entity_id
_entity_poly.type
_entity_poly.pdbx_seq_one_letter_code
_entity_poly.pdbx_strand_id
1 'polypeptide(L)'
;MNPIVGVDFLQGDFREESVLNALLERVGEDKVNVVMSDMAPNFSGMPSVDIPRAMYLVELALDMCRQVLATKGSFVVKVFQGEGFDEYLREIRSLFSVVKVRKPEASRDRSREVYIVATGYKG
;
A
#
# COMPACT_ATOMS: atom_id res chain seq x y z
N MET A 1 -11.40 0.06 17.62
CA MET A 1 -12.41 0.47 16.62
C MET A 1 -13.69 -0.27 16.93
N ASN A 2 -14.87 0.32 16.74
CA ASN A 2 -16.12 -0.44 16.88
C ASN A 2 -16.24 -1.43 15.71
N PRO A 3 -16.74 -2.66 15.93
CA PRO A 3 -16.85 -3.66 14.87
C PRO A 3 -17.81 -3.18 13.78
N ILE A 4 -17.45 -3.49 12.52
CA ILE A 4 -18.28 -3.21 11.35
C ILE A 4 -18.74 -4.57 10.81
N VAL A 5 -20.05 -4.71 10.54
CA VAL A 5 -20.62 -5.96 10.01
C VAL A 5 -19.98 -6.29 8.66
N GLY A 6 -19.51 -7.53 8.52
CA GLY A 6 -18.85 -8.01 7.30
C GLY A 6 -17.38 -7.55 7.15
N VAL A 7 -16.77 -7.00 8.21
CA VAL A 7 -15.36 -6.61 8.22
C VAL A 7 -14.62 -7.36 9.31
N ASP A 8 -13.64 -8.16 8.90
CA ASP A 8 -12.68 -8.75 9.82
C ASP A 8 -11.60 -7.73 10.18
N PHE A 9 -11.47 -7.44 11.47
CA PHE A 9 -10.50 -6.49 11.98
C PHE A 9 -9.31 -7.21 12.62
N LEU A 10 -8.10 -6.85 12.20
CA LEU A 10 -6.85 -7.27 12.82
C LEU A 10 -6.13 -6.03 13.33
N GLN A 11 -5.94 -5.96 14.65
CA GLN A 11 -5.17 -4.89 15.27
C GLN A 11 -3.74 -5.35 15.52
N GLY A 12 -2.78 -4.62 14.96
CA GLY A 12 -1.36 -4.90 15.16
C GLY A 12 -0.50 -3.91 14.41
N ASP A 13 0.81 -4.01 14.61
CA ASP A 13 1.78 -3.29 13.80
C ASP A 13 2.07 -4.10 12.53
N PHE A 14 1.78 -3.51 11.37
CA PHE A 14 1.97 -4.18 10.07
C PHE A 14 3.45 -4.51 9.76
N ARG A 15 4.39 -3.91 10.50
CA ARG A 15 5.82 -4.22 10.41
C ARG A 15 6.20 -5.51 11.14
N GLU A 16 5.34 -6.00 12.02
CA GLU A 16 5.58 -7.24 12.75
C GLU A 16 5.15 -8.45 11.91
N GLU A 17 6.05 -9.42 11.80
CA GLU A 17 5.80 -10.67 11.05
C GLU A 17 4.59 -11.45 11.59
N SER A 18 4.38 -11.43 12.91
CA SER A 18 3.22 -12.04 13.55
C SER A 18 1.89 -11.48 13.04
N VAL A 19 1.83 -10.17 12.80
CA VAL A 19 0.64 -9.48 12.29
C VAL A 19 0.45 -9.77 10.80
N LEU A 20 1.53 -9.81 10.02
CA LEU A 20 1.48 -10.23 8.62
C LEU A 20 0.95 -11.66 8.49
N ASN A 21 1.49 -12.60 9.27
CA ASN A 21 1.06 -14.00 9.25
C ASN A 21 -0.42 -14.14 9.64
N ALA A 22 -0.85 -13.44 10.69
CA ALA A 22 -2.25 -13.43 11.10
C ALA A 22 -3.18 -12.85 10.01
N LEU A 23 -2.69 -11.91 9.19
CA LEU A 23 -3.44 -11.36 8.06
C LEU A 23 -3.50 -12.37 6.91
N LEU A 24 -2.38 -13.01 6.57
CA LEU A 24 -2.30 -14.03 5.52
C LEU A 24 -3.22 -15.22 5.84
N GLU A 25 -3.27 -15.67 7.09
CA GLU A 25 -4.19 -16.73 7.54
C GLU A 25 -5.66 -16.37 7.33
N ARG A 26 -6.04 -15.09 7.52
CA ARG A 26 -7.41 -14.61 7.32
C ARG A 26 -7.78 -14.47 5.85
N VAL A 27 -6.81 -14.06 5.02
CA VAL A 27 -6.98 -14.07 3.57
C VAL A 27 -7.16 -15.50 3.07
N GLY A 28 -6.43 -16.45 3.67
CA GLY A 28 -6.50 -17.86 3.33
C GLY A 28 -5.83 -18.17 1.99
N GLU A 29 -6.24 -19.28 1.38
CA GLU A 29 -5.73 -19.70 0.06
C GLU A 29 -6.32 -18.86 -1.08
N ASP A 30 -7.46 -18.22 -0.82
CA ASP A 30 -8.14 -17.37 -1.77
C ASP A 30 -7.36 -16.06 -1.96
N LYS A 31 -7.02 -15.76 -3.20
CA LYS A 31 -6.41 -14.48 -3.54
C LYS A 31 -7.46 -13.36 -3.47
N VAL A 32 -7.04 -12.18 -3.02
CA VAL A 32 -7.92 -11.00 -2.96
C VAL A 32 -7.99 -10.29 -4.31
N ASN A 33 -9.12 -9.65 -4.62
CA ASN A 33 -9.25 -8.87 -5.86
C ASN A 33 -8.60 -7.48 -5.76
N VAL A 34 -8.53 -6.93 -4.55
CA VAL A 34 -8.01 -5.59 -4.30
C VAL A 34 -7.18 -5.57 -3.02
N VAL A 35 -6.00 -4.96 -3.10
CA VAL A 35 -5.21 -4.54 -1.94
C VAL A 35 -5.16 -3.02 -1.90
N MET A 36 -5.44 -2.42 -0.76
CA MET A 36 -5.36 -0.97 -0.56
C MET A 36 -4.54 -0.64 0.67
N SER A 37 -3.64 0.35 0.55
CA SER A 37 -2.86 0.88 1.66
C SER A 37 -2.98 2.40 1.72
N ASP A 38 -3.48 2.88 2.86
CA ASP A 38 -3.48 4.29 3.23
C ASP A 38 -2.50 4.58 4.38
N MET A 39 -1.47 3.74 4.52
CA MET A 39 -0.49 3.87 5.60
C MET A 39 0.31 5.16 5.47
N ALA A 40 0.64 5.76 6.63
CA ALA A 40 1.54 6.88 6.74
C ALA A 40 2.28 6.78 8.08
N PRO A 41 3.57 7.14 8.14
CA PRO A 41 4.27 7.17 9.41
C PRO A 41 3.80 8.35 10.26
N ASN A 42 4.14 8.31 11.55
CA ASN A 42 4.10 9.51 12.37
C ASN A 42 5.17 10.49 11.86
N PHE A 43 4.71 11.56 11.19
CA PHE A 43 5.59 12.58 10.62
C PHE A 43 6.30 13.36 11.73
N SER A 44 7.63 13.40 11.65
CA SER A 44 8.49 14.23 12.49
C SER A 44 8.53 15.69 12.01
N GLY A 45 8.17 15.94 10.76
CA GLY A 45 8.33 17.22 10.07
C GLY A 45 9.69 17.37 9.37
N MET A 46 10.56 16.36 9.47
CA MET A 46 11.87 16.34 8.82
C MET A 46 11.83 15.39 7.60
N PRO A 47 11.86 15.91 6.36
CA PRO A 47 11.71 15.07 5.17
C PRO A 47 12.74 13.95 5.05
N SER A 48 13.98 14.18 5.48
CA SER A 48 15.05 13.16 5.45
C SER A 48 14.79 11.95 6.36
N VAL A 49 13.88 12.08 7.33
CA VAL A 49 13.45 10.99 8.21
C VAL A 49 12.10 10.45 7.77
N ASP A 50 11.19 11.34 7.39
CA ASP A 50 9.80 10.98 7.11
C ASP A 50 9.62 10.27 5.76
N ILE A 51 10.37 10.69 4.71
CA ILE A 51 10.27 10.07 3.39
C ILE A 51 10.73 8.60 3.42
N PRO A 52 11.92 8.25 3.97
CA PRO A 52 12.31 6.84 4.06
C PRO A 52 11.34 5.98 4.87
N ARG A 53 10.78 6.52 5.96
CA ARG A 53 9.77 5.80 6.76
C ARG A 53 8.48 5.55 5.98
N ALA A 54 8.03 6.52 5.20
CA ALA A 54 6.87 6.36 4.34
C ALA A 54 7.15 5.36 3.20
N MET A 55 8.35 5.39 2.62
CA MET A 55 8.76 4.43 1.58
C MET A 55 8.75 3.00 2.10
N TYR A 56 9.32 2.76 3.28
CA TYR A 56 9.31 1.43 3.89
C TYR A 56 7.89 0.85 4.06
N LEU A 57 6.91 1.68 4.45
CA LEU A 57 5.52 1.21 4.60
C LEU A 57 4.88 0.82 3.26
N VAL A 58 5.19 1.52 2.16
CA VAL A 58 4.64 1.18 0.84
C VAL A 58 5.34 -0.01 0.20
N GLU A 59 6.62 -0.23 0.52
CA GLU A 59 7.36 -1.45 0.17
C GLU A 59 6.73 -2.67 0.84
N LEU A 60 6.49 -2.62 2.16
CA LEU A 60 5.77 -3.68 2.88
C LEU A 60 4.38 -3.95 2.28
N ALA A 61 3.66 -2.90 1.88
CA ALA A 61 2.36 -3.06 1.23
C ALA A 61 2.46 -3.77 -0.13
N LEU A 62 3.51 -3.49 -0.92
CA LEU A 62 3.73 -4.15 -2.20
C LEU A 62 4.14 -5.61 -2.02
N ASP A 63 4.95 -5.92 -1.00
CA ASP A 63 5.35 -7.28 -0.67
C ASP A 63 4.17 -8.14 -0.22
N MET A 64 3.27 -7.59 0.59
CA MET A 64 2.01 -8.25 0.91
C MET A 64 1.14 -8.40 -0.34
N CYS A 65 1.02 -7.35 -1.17
CA CYS A 65 0.27 -7.40 -2.42
C CYS A 65 0.70 -8.56 -3.32
N ARG A 66 2.00 -8.80 -3.48
CA ARG A 66 2.53 -9.92 -4.27
C ARG A 66 2.06 -11.29 -3.77
N GLN A 67 1.93 -11.44 -2.46
CA GLN A 67 1.56 -12.70 -1.84
C GLN A 67 0.06 -12.98 -1.97
N VAL A 68 -0.78 -11.94 -1.89
CA VAL A 68 -2.24 -12.15 -1.74
C VAL A 68 -3.06 -11.74 -2.96
N LEU A 69 -2.56 -10.89 -3.85
CA LEU A 69 -3.36 -10.32 -4.93
C LEU A 69 -3.58 -11.34 -6.06
N ALA A 70 -4.83 -11.47 -6.50
CA ALA A 70 -5.19 -12.31 -7.62
C ALA A 70 -4.66 -11.75 -8.95
N THR A 71 -4.39 -12.60 -9.93
CA THR A 71 -4.16 -12.14 -11.31
C THR A 71 -5.33 -11.27 -11.77
N LYS A 72 -5.02 -10.21 -12.52
CA LYS A 72 -5.93 -9.13 -12.92
C LYS A 72 -6.46 -8.25 -11.77
N GLY A 73 -6.06 -8.51 -10.54
CA GLY A 73 -6.41 -7.70 -9.37
C GLY A 73 -5.87 -6.27 -9.41
N SER A 74 -6.27 -5.48 -8.42
CA SER A 74 -5.91 -4.07 -8.29
C SER A 74 -5.16 -3.76 -7.00
N PHE A 75 -4.21 -2.84 -7.09
CA PHE A 75 -3.46 -2.32 -5.95
C PHE A 75 -3.57 -0.81 -5.91
N VAL A 76 -3.95 -0.26 -4.76
CA VAL A 76 -4.04 1.18 -4.52
C VAL A 76 -3.19 1.53 -3.32
N VAL A 77 -2.23 2.42 -3.48
CA VAL A 77 -1.32 2.78 -2.40
C VAL A 77 -1.10 4.28 -2.33
N LYS A 78 -1.26 4.85 -1.13
CA LYS A 78 -0.85 6.20 -0.81
C LYS A 78 0.67 6.26 -0.71
N VAL A 79 1.29 7.18 -1.44
CA VAL A 79 2.74 7.38 -1.45
C VAL A 79 3.04 8.87 -1.31
N PHE A 80 4.12 9.19 -0.59
CA PHE A 80 4.64 10.55 -0.52
C PHE A 80 5.80 10.69 -1.49
N GLN A 81 5.68 11.59 -2.46
CA GLN A 81 6.74 11.77 -3.46
C GLN A 81 8.04 12.24 -2.81
N GLY A 82 9.12 11.54 -3.11
CA GLY A 82 10.45 11.80 -2.57
C GLY A 82 11.45 10.76 -3.10
N GLU A 83 12.55 10.60 -2.37
CA GLU A 83 13.53 9.54 -2.64
C GLU A 83 12.85 8.15 -2.66
N GLY A 84 13.25 7.29 -3.59
CA GLY A 84 12.67 5.95 -3.78
C GLY A 84 11.38 5.90 -4.62
N PHE A 85 10.65 7.02 -4.78
CA PHE A 85 9.36 7.03 -5.48
C PHE A 85 9.44 6.51 -6.93
N ASP A 86 10.41 6.97 -7.71
CA ASP A 86 10.54 6.60 -9.13
C ASP A 86 10.97 5.15 -9.33
N GLU A 87 11.72 4.59 -8.38
CA GLU A 87 12.06 3.17 -8.37
C GLU A 87 10.84 2.31 -8.04
N TYR A 88 10.14 2.67 -6.97
CA TYR A 88 8.90 2.02 -6.57
C TYR A 88 7.82 2.06 -7.68
N LEU A 89 7.66 3.21 -8.35
CA LEU A 89 6.72 3.33 -9.47
C LEU A 89 7.13 2.46 -10.67
N ARG A 90 8.44 2.34 -10.96
CA ARG A 90 8.94 1.45 -12.01
C ARG A 90 8.65 -0.01 -11.68
N GLU A 91 8.83 -0.41 -10.43
CA GLU A 91 8.50 -1.76 -9.95
C GLU A 91 7.00 -2.05 -10.09
N ILE A 92 6.11 -1.16 -9.66
CA ILE A 92 4.67 -1.35 -9.86
C ILE A 92 4.31 -1.44 -11.36
N ARG A 93 4.94 -0.63 -12.22
CA ARG A 93 4.71 -0.71 -13.67
C ARG A 93 5.14 -2.03 -14.28
N SER A 94 6.15 -2.71 -13.73
CA SER A 94 6.54 -4.03 -14.21
C SER A 94 5.47 -5.08 -13.86
N LEU A 95 4.87 -4.97 -12.67
CA LEU A 95 3.89 -5.93 -12.12
C LEU A 95 2.46 -5.77 -12.63
N PHE A 96 2.06 -4.58 -13.09
CA PHE A 96 0.67 -4.28 -13.47
C PHE A 96 0.53 -3.86 -14.94
N SER A 97 -0.66 -4.08 -15.50
CA SER A 97 -0.97 -3.73 -16.89
C SER A 97 -1.24 -2.24 -17.07
N VAL A 98 -1.91 -1.61 -16.09
CA VAL A 98 -2.20 -0.17 -16.11
C VAL A 98 -1.84 0.43 -14.77
N VAL A 99 -1.04 1.49 -14.78
CA VAL A 99 -0.62 2.22 -13.57
C VAL A 99 -0.85 3.70 -13.76
N LYS A 100 -1.59 4.32 -12.85
CA LYS A 100 -1.92 5.75 -12.86
C LYS A 100 -1.53 6.38 -11.53
N VAL A 101 -0.82 7.50 -11.57
CA VAL A 101 -0.59 8.34 -10.40
C VAL A 101 -1.72 9.37 -10.33
N ARG A 102 -2.31 9.55 -9.15
CA ARG A 102 -3.46 10.43 -8.92
C ARG A 102 -3.28 11.24 -7.65
N LYS A 103 -3.44 12.55 -7.74
CA LYS A 103 -3.58 13.45 -6.61
C LYS A 103 -5.09 13.59 -6.32
N PRO A 104 -5.60 13.15 -5.16
CA PRO A 104 -7.01 13.35 -4.82
C PRO A 104 -7.30 14.84 -4.59
N GLU A 105 -8.49 15.30 -4.97
CA GLU A 105 -8.96 16.66 -4.68
C GLU A 105 -9.06 16.93 -3.18
N ALA A 106 -9.29 15.90 -2.37
CA ALA A 106 -9.32 15.99 -0.91
C ALA A 106 -7.92 16.17 -0.28
N SER A 107 -6.85 15.98 -1.05
CA SER A 107 -5.48 16.12 -0.56
C SER A 107 -5.07 17.59 -0.55
N ARG A 108 -4.42 18.05 0.53
CA ARG A 108 -3.94 19.44 0.65
C ARG A 108 -2.90 19.74 -0.44
N ASP A 109 -2.96 20.92 -1.04
CA ASP A 109 -2.04 21.35 -2.11
C ASP A 109 -0.57 21.23 -1.73
N ARG A 110 -0.23 21.55 -0.46
CA ARG A 110 1.14 21.46 0.06
C ARG A 110 1.64 20.03 0.32
N SER A 111 0.74 19.04 0.30
CA SER A 111 1.11 17.66 0.57
C SER A 111 1.75 17.05 -0.68
N ARG A 112 2.85 16.32 -0.49
CA ARG A 112 3.50 15.53 -1.56
C ARG A 112 2.83 14.15 -1.77
N GLU A 113 1.70 13.94 -1.11
CA GLU A 113 0.91 12.71 -1.20
C GLU A 113 0.28 12.55 -2.58
N VAL A 114 0.41 11.36 -3.14
CA VAL A 114 -0.31 10.87 -4.32
C VAL A 114 -0.75 9.44 -4.07
N TYR A 115 -1.73 8.97 -4.82
CA TYR A 115 -2.08 7.56 -4.89
C TYR A 115 -1.57 6.96 -6.19
N ILE A 116 -0.94 5.80 -6.09
CA ILE A 116 -0.70 4.94 -7.25
C ILE A 116 -1.88 3.99 -7.35
N VAL A 117 -2.60 4.04 -8.47
CA VAL A 117 -3.72 3.16 -8.80
C VAL A 117 -3.23 2.22 -9.90
N ALA A 118 -2.99 0.97 -9.53
CA ALA A 118 -2.49 -0.07 -10.40
C ALA A 118 -3.54 -1.17 -10.59
N THR A 119 -3.76 -1.58 -11.82
CA THR A 119 -4.81 -2.56 -12.18
C THR A 119 -4.27 -3.56 -13.20
N GLY A 120 -4.84 -4.76 -13.19
CA GLY A 120 -4.40 -5.82 -14.09
C GLY A 120 -3.08 -6.43 -13.65
N TYR A 121 -3.01 -6.89 -12.38
CA TYR A 121 -1.85 -7.60 -11.84
C TYR A 121 -1.48 -8.80 -12.73
N LYS A 122 -0.19 -8.93 -13.08
CA LYS A 122 0.27 -9.91 -14.07
C LYS A 122 0.52 -11.30 -13.47
N GLY A 123 0.76 -11.40 -12.16
CA GLY A 123 1.18 -12.64 -11.50
C GLY A 123 2.69 -12.74 -11.45
#